data_AF-A0A1W2C1U3-F1
#
_entry.id   AF-A0A1W2C1U3-F1
#
_cell.length_a   1.000
_cell.length_b   1.000
_cell.length_c   1.000
_cell.angle_alpha   90.00
_cell.angle_beta   90.00
_cell.angle_gamma   90.00
#
_symmetry.space_group_name_H-M   'P 1'
#
loop_
_entity.id
_entity.type
_entity.pdbx_description
1 polymer ?
#
loop_
_entity_poly.entity_id
_entity_poly.type
_entity_poly.pdbx_seq_one_letter_code
_entity_poly.pdbx_strand_id
1 'polypeptide(L)' 'MTDDYEEAEVARRRDAISHAKHSLALEGLTVSPNAAALLEDVAKGKLTFDEYRAKILAAEPSE' A
#
# COMPACT_ATOMS: atom_id res chain seq x y z
N MET A 1 -18.31 18.82 4.62
CA MET A 1 -18.39 17.70 5.58
C MET A 1 -17.85 16.39 4.99
N THR A 2 -17.45 16.36 3.71
CA THR A 2 -16.93 15.18 3.01
C THR A 2 -15.39 15.08 3.11
N ASP A 3 -14.69 16.22 3.07
CA ASP A 3 -13.21 16.25 3.10
C ASP A 3 -12.61 15.66 4.38
N ASP A 4 -13.18 15.97 5.56
CA ASP A 4 -12.70 15.42 6.84
C ASP A 4 -12.81 13.88 6.91
N TYR A 5 -13.82 13.31 6.24
CA TYR A 5 -14.01 11.87 6.18
C TYR A 5 -13.02 11.19 5.24
N GLU A 6 -12.72 11.82 4.10
CA GLU A 6 -11.71 11.34 3.17
C GLU A 6 -10.31 11.39 3.77
N GLU A 7 -9.95 12.47 4.47
CA GLU A 7 -8.66 12.58 5.16
C GLU A 7 -8.51 11.52 6.27
N ALA A 8 -9.57 11.31 7.07
CA ALA A 8 -9.56 10.28 8.11
C ALA A 8 -9.42 8.86 7.53
N GLU A 9 -10.04 8.58 6.39
CA GLU A 9 -9.93 7.29 5.71
C GLU A 9 -8.52 7.07 5.11
N VAL A 10 -7.93 8.10 4.50
CA VAL A 10 -6.54 8.04 4.02
C VAL A 10 -5.57 7.79 5.18
N ALA A 11 -5.77 8.46 6.32
CA ALA A 11 -4.97 8.24 7.52
C ALA A 11 -5.08 6.79 8.02
N ARG A 12 -6.30 6.25 8.14
CA ARG A 12 -6.50 4.84 8.53
C ARG A 12 -5.80 3.86 7.59
N ARG A 13 -5.86 4.09 6.28
CA ARG A 13 -5.20 3.21 5.30
C ARG A 13 -3.68 3.29 5.41
N ARG A 14 -3.12 4.49 5.62
CA ARG A 14 -1.68 4.66 5.86
C ARG A 14 -1.22 3.93 7.12
N ASP A 15 -2.00 3.99 8.20
CA ASP A 15 -1.68 3.28 9.44
C ASP A 15 -1.68 1.76 9.22
N ALA A 16 -2.68 1.22 8.52
CA ALA A 16 -2.72 -0.20 8.18
C ALA A 16 -1.49 -0.63 7.35
N ILE A 17 -1.10 0.17 6.36
CA ILE A 17 0.10 -0.08 5.54
C ILE A 17 1.37 0.00 6.39
N SER A 18 1.45 0.96 7.32
CA SER A 18 2.58 1.10 8.24
C SER A 18 2.74 -0.13 9.13
N HIS A 19 1.64 -0.64 9.70
CA HIS A 19 1.64 -1.87 10.50
C HIS A 19 2.09 -3.08 9.67
N ALA A 20 1.60 -3.23 8.44
CA ALA A 20 2.04 -4.32 7.55
C ALA A 20 3.55 -4.25 7.25
N LYS A 21 4.10 -3.06 6.98
CA LYS A 21 5.54 -2.85 6.77
C LYS A 21 6.36 -3.19 8.01
N HIS A 22 5.90 -2.79 9.19
CA HIS A 22 6.56 -3.15 10.45
C HIS A 22 6.53 -4.66 10.69
N SER A 23 5.41 -5.32 10.41
CA SER A 23 5.32 -6.78 10.51
C SER A 23 6.35 -7.50 9.63
N LEU A 24 6.55 -7.02 8.40
CA LEU A 24 7.59 -7.57 7.52
C LEU A 24 9.01 -7.29 8.04
N ALA A 25 9.23 -6.08 8.57
CA ALA A 25 10.54 -5.69 9.11
C ALA A 25 10.95 -6.53 10.33
N LEU A 26 9.99 -6.96 11.16
CA LEU A 26 10.24 -7.89 12.28
C LEU A 26 10.79 -9.24 11.81
N GLU A 27 10.42 -9.67 10.60
CA GLU A 27 10.92 -10.90 9.95
C GLU A 27 12.20 -10.64 9.11
N GLY A 28 12.78 -9.44 9.19
CA GLY A 28 13.94 -9.04 8.37
C GLY A 28 13.61 -8.83 6.88
N LEU A 29 12.33 -8.76 6.52
CA LEU A 29 11.87 -8.53 5.15
C LEU A 29 11.65 -7.04 4.90
N THR A 30 11.84 -6.62 3.65
CA THR A 30 11.60 -5.23 3.23
C THR A 30 10.68 -5.20 2.01
N VAL A 31 9.83 -4.18 1.95
CA VAL A 31 8.97 -3.92 0.79
C VAL A 31 9.80 -3.19 -0.26
N SER A 32 9.71 -3.64 -1.51
CA SER A 32 10.41 -2.97 -2.61
C SER A 32 9.94 -1.51 -2.78
N PRO A 33 10.78 -0.59 -3.27
CA PRO A 33 10.38 0.81 -3.48
C PRO A 33 9.15 0.96 -4.38
N ASN A 34 9.03 0.11 -5.42
CA ASN A 34 7.87 0.08 -6.31
C ASN A 34 6.59 -0.31 -5.55
N ALA A 35 6.63 -1.36 -4.75
CA ALA A 35 5.48 -1.79 -3.96
C ALA A 35 5.09 -0.73 -2.90
N ALA A 36 6.07 -0.08 -2.28
CA ALA A 36 5.82 1.00 -1.33
C ALA A 36 5.11 2.21 -1.98
N ALA A 37 5.47 2.56 -3.22
CA ALA A 37 4.81 3.63 -3.97
C ALA A 37 3.37 3.26 -4.33
N LEU A 38 3.12 2.03 -4.81
CA LEU A 38 1.77 1.59 -5.15
C LEU A 38 0.86 1.49 -3.91
N LEU A 39 1.37 1.08 -2.74
CA LEU A 39 0.61 1.10 -1.50
C LEU A 39 0.20 2.51 -1.08
N GLU A 40 1.02 3.53 -1.35
CA GLU A 40 0.66 4.93 -1.09
C GLU A 40 -0.47 5.41 -2.02
N ASP A 41 -0.52 4.92 -3.26
CA ASP A 41 -1.63 5.18 -4.17
C ASP A 41 -2.92 4.47 -3.71
N VAL A 42 -2.81 3.27 -3.13
CA VAL A 42 -3.94 2.60 -2.45
C VAL A 42 -4.44 3.42 -1.26
N ALA A 43 -3.52 3.93 -0.43
CA ALA A 43 -3.88 4.75 0.72
C ALA A 43 -4.67 6.00 0.33
N LYS A 44 -4.26 6.65 -0.77
CA LYS A 44 -4.93 7.82 -1.35
C LYS A 44 -6.19 7.50 -2.15
N GLY A 45 -6.56 6.22 -2.27
CA GLY A 45 -7.71 5.80 -3.07
C GLY A 45 -7.54 5.97 -4.58
N LYS A 46 -6.31 6.21 -5.06
CA LYS A 46 -6.00 6.29 -6.51
C LYS A 46 -5.93 4.93 -7.16
N LEU A 47 -5.80 3.89 -6.35
CA LEU A 47 -5.65 2.51 -6.76
C LEU A 47 -6.47 1.62 -5.83
N THR A 48 -7.18 0.66 -6.39
CA THR A 48 -7.77 -0.42 -5.60
C THR A 48 -6.70 -1.44 -5.20
N PHE A 49 -7.00 -2.27 -4.19
CA PHE A 49 -6.08 -3.32 -3.78
C PHE A 49 -5.90 -4.41 -4.86
N ASP A 50 -6.93 -4.66 -5.67
CA ASP A 50 -6.83 -5.62 -6.78
C ASP A 50 -5.91 -5.10 -7.89
N GLU A 51 -6.00 -3.82 -8.23
CA GLU A 51 -5.10 -3.18 -9.18
C GLU A 51 -3.65 -3.12 -8.65
N TYR A 52 -3.46 -2.88 -7.35
CA TYR A 52 -2.16 -3.04 -6.69
C TYR A 52 -1.58 -4.43 -6.93
N ARG A 53 -2.37 -5.46 -6.63
CA ARG A 53 -1.95 -6.86 -6.77
C ARG A 53 -1.59 -7.19 -8.21
N ALA A 54 -2.41 -6.76 -9.18
CA ALA A 54 -2.13 -6.96 -10.59
C ALA A 54 -0.82 -6.29 -11.04
N LYS A 55 -0.55 -5.05 -10.58
CA LYS A 55 0.68 -4.32 -10.89
C LYS A 55 1.92 -4.96 -10.28
N ILE A 56 1.84 -5.50 -9.07
CA ILE A 56 2.95 -6.22 -8.44
C ILE A 56 3.26 -7.50 -9.20
N LEU A 57 2.24 -8.32 -9.49
CA LEU A 57 2.42 -9.58 -10.22
C LEU A 57 2.98 -9.38 -11.63
N ALA A 58 2.62 -8.27 -12.29
CA ALA A 58 3.16 -7.92 -13.61
C ALA A 58 4.60 -7.39 -13.55
N ALA A 59 5.07 -6.93 -12.38
CA ALA A 59 6.40 -6.36 -12.20
C ALA A 59 7.44 -7.42 -11.77
N GLU A 60 7.02 -8.59 -11.31
CA GLU A 60 7.91 -9.73 -11.10
C GLU A 60 8.18 -10.39 -12.46
N PRO A 61 9.46 -10.45 -12.92
CA PRO A 61 9.77 -11.24 -14.10
C PRO A 61 9.38 -12.69 -13.81
N SER A 62 8.58 -13.27 -14.71
CA SER A 62 8.33 -14.71 -14.72
C SER A 62 9.69 -15.40 -14.87
N GLU A 63 10.09 -16.22 -13.89
CA GLU A 63 11.25 -17.11 -14.00
C GLU A 63 11.14 -18.04 -15.22
#